data_AF-A0A0X3T6S6-F1
#
_entry.id   AF-A0A0X3T6S6-F1
#
_cell.length_a   1.000
_cell.length_b   1.000
_cell.length_c   1.000
_cell.angle_alpha   90.00
_cell.angle_beta   90.00
_cell.angle_gamma   90.00
#
_symmetry.space_group_name_H-M   'P 1'
#
loop_
_entity.id
_entity.type
_entity.pdbx_description
1 polymer ?
#
loop_
_entity_poly.entity_id
_entity_poly.type
_entity_poly.pdbx_seq_one_letter_code
_entity_poly.pdbx_strand_id
1 'polypeptide(L)'
;MSSIDMLWLVISALLVALMQPGFTALEAGIARSKNSISTAIKNLSDFLISFLVFVTLGAGILLGNSYEGLWGQTGGFFYLGQPDIMVQVLFQAMFASTAVTIISGAIAERAKFTTYLIIAVIVSVCIYPFQAHWAWNAQGWLAQIGFIDFAGSTIVHSVGGWAALAAVILIGPRLGRFDQDQPTDFEPANLAYSALGVFLIWLGWIGFNGGSVLAWESDVLPVILNTMLAGVSGGLSSLILGYRRYGYFHVVDLINGVLAGLVAITAGAHLASPEAALAIGVLGYLAYWLGKTLLEAARIDDVIEAIPVHLFAGIAGTLAVAFLTETPFEQFWIQLLGVASIGAFVFGITWSLLSLINRFWSLRLTHNDEILGLNISEHRARTSMLELVTRMNEQARKQDFSRKIVVEPFSDAAVIANFYNQVTQAFNQLSSEKETLIQESLYIANYDQLTGLAKRRPLLLELEHCLTPETENDHHANHALLYLDLDGFKAVNDQLGHQAGDELLKQAAQRIQSTIDHDHLASRFGGDEFVILLKHIPSETFVAQVAQALVDNLHKPYQLDQQYTDQVSASLGMVIFHCGEAKVDALLQRADKAMYAAKKRGKNQWVTG
;
A
#
# COMPACT_ATOMS: atom_id res chain seq x y z
N MET A 1 11.58 -47.02 27.67
CA MET A 1 10.37 -46.44 28.28
C MET A 1 9.31 -47.50 28.49
N SER A 2 8.38 -47.30 29.43
CA SER A 2 7.17 -48.11 29.46
C SER A 2 6.18 -47.66 28.37
N SER A 3 5.17 -48.49 28.07
CA SER A 3 4.12 -48.11 27.11
C SER A 3 3.30 -46.91 27.56
N ILE A 4 3.17 -46.68 28.87
CA ILE A 4 2.42 -45.55 29.41
C ILE A 4 3.20 -44.24 29.24
N ASP A 5 4.53 -44.28 29.39
CA ASP A 5 5.41 -43.13 29.16
C ASP A 5 5.40 -42.73 27.70
N MET A 6 5.50 -43.71 26.79
CA MET A 6 5.37 -43.47 25.35
C MET A 6 4.02 -42.86 24.99
N LEU A 7 2.92 -43.38 25.56
CA LEU A 7 1.59 -42.82 25.33
C LEU A 7 1.48 -41.38 25.84
N TRP A 8 2.01 -41.10 27.03
CA TRP A 8 2.04 -39.75 27.59
C TRP A 8 2.82 -38.78 26.70
N LEU A 9 3.99 -39.18 26.20
CA LEU A 9 4.78 -38.35 25.29
C LEU A 9 4.09 -38.14 23.94
N VAL A 10 3.40 -39.14 23.37
CA VAL A 10 2.60 -38.96 22.15
C VAL A 10 1.48 -37.95 22.38
N ILE A 11 0.73 -38.09 23.49
CA ILE A 11 -0.35 -37.15 23.84
C ILE A 11 0.22 -35.74 24.05
N SER A 12 1.35 -35.64 24.74
CA SER A 12 2.05 -34.37 24.97
C SER A 12 2.50 -33.73 23.65
N ALA A 13 3.07 -34.51 22.73
CA ALA A 13 3.44 -34.03 21.41
C ALA A 13 2.21 -33.53 20.61
N LEU A 14 1.07 -34.23 20.68
CA LEU A 14 -0.17 -33.77 20.04
C LEU A 14 -0.70 -32.46 20.65
N LEU A 15 -0.58 -32.29 21.97
CA LEU A 15 -0.93 -31.05 22.66
C LEU A 15 0.02 -29.92 22.25
N VAL A 16 1.33 -30.15 22.12
CA VAL A 16 2.24 -29.13 21.59
C VAL A 16 1.95 -28.83 20.11
N ALA A 17 1.60 -29.84 19.32
CA ALA A 17 1.16 -29.63 17.93
C ALA A 17 -0.08 -28.72 17.86
N LEU A 18 -0.99 -28.80 18.85
CA LEU A 18 -2.16 -27.92 18.96
C LEU A 18 -1.78 -26.44 19.20
N MET A 19 -0.58 -26.15 19.69
CA MET A 19 -0.10 -24.78 19.77
C MET A 19 0.05 -24.15 18.38
N GLN A 20 0.32 -24.92 17.31
CA GLN A 20 0.50 -24.42 15.95
C GLN A 20 -0.76 -23.72 15.37
N PRO A 21 -1.97 -24.32 15.39
CA PRO A 21 -3.18 -23.58 15.05
C PRO A 21 -3.49 -22.47 16.06
N GLY A 22 -3.02 -22.57 17.31
CA GLY A 22 -3.09 -21.50 18.30
C GLY A 22 -2.27 -20.26 17.90
N PHE A 23 -1.01 -20.43 17.51
CA PHE A 23 -0.15 -19.37 16.97
C PHE A 23 -0.73 -18.81 15.67
N THR A 24 -1.22 -19.67 14.78
CA THR A 24 -1.93 -19.27 13.56
C THR A 24 -3.08 -18.30 13.88
N ALA A 25 -3.93 -18.65 14.86
CA ALA A 25 -5.07 -17.84 15.25
C ALA A 25 -4.68 -16.53 15.97
N LEU A 26 -3.70 -16.60 16.88
CA LEU A 26 -3.10 -15.46 17.57
C LEU A 26 -2.55 -14.45 16.56
N GLU A 27 -1.68 -14.90 15.67
CA GLU A 27 -0.98 -14.05 14.73
C GLU A 27 -1.90 -13.48 13.66
N ALA A 28 -2.74 -14.31 13.04
CA ALA A 28 -3.65 -13.85 11.99
C ALA A 28 -4.73 -12.92 12.53
N GLY A 29 -5.06 -13.02 13.83
CA GLY A 29 -5.97 -12.12 14.53
C GLY A 29 -5.32 -10.78 14.90
N ILE A 30 -4.05 -10.77 15.33
CA ILE A 30 -3.32 -9.53 15.66
C ILE A 30 -2.87 -8.78 14.40
N ALA A 31 -2.44 -9.50 13.36
CA ALA A 31 -2.05 -8.89 12.09
C ALA A 31 -3.22 -8.11 11.49
N ARG A 32 -2.90 -7.08 10.69
CA ARG A 32 -3.90 -6.31 9.94
C ARG A 32 -4.66 -7.22 8.97
N SER A 33 -5.94 -6.90 8.73
CA SER A 33 -6.83 -7.69 7.87
C SER A 33 -6.29 -7.98 6.46
N LYS A 34 -5.53 -7.04 5.87
CA LYS A 34 -4.86 -7.21 4.57
C LYS A 34 -3.71 -8.24 4.55
N ASN A 35 -3.31 -8.76 5.71
CA ASN A 35 -2.18 -9.68 5.90
C ASN A 35 -2.56 -10.97 6.65
N SER A 36 -3.80 -11.12 7.10
CA SER A 36 -4.25 -12.24 7.94
C SER A 36 -4.10 -13.61 7.26
N ILE A 37 -4.41 -13.72 5.96
CA ILE A 37 -4.28 -14.97 5.19
C ILE A 37 -2.82 -15.35 5.04
N SER A 38 -1.97 -14.38 4.68
CA SER A 38 -0.51 -14.60 4.59
C SER A 38 0.08 -15.04 5.94
N THR A 39 -0.41 -14.43 7.02
CA THR A 39 -0.01 -14.77 8.38
C THR A 39 -0.47 -16.17 8.79
N ALA A 40 -1.62 -16.63 8.33
CA ALA A 40 -2.07 -17.99 8.60
C ALA A 40 -1.28 -19.03 7.79
N ILE A 41 -1.07 -18.80 6.50
CA ILE A 41 -0.41 -19.77 5.62
C ILE A 41 1.10 -19.91 5.92
N LYS A 42 1.76 -18.84 6.39
CA LYS A 42 3.16 -18.94 6.84
C LYS A 42 3.29 -19.86 8.07
N ASN A 43 2.38 -19.79 9.06
CA ASN A 43 2.43 -20.65 10.25
C ASN A 43 2.33 -22.12 9.85
N LEU A 44 1.40 -22.45 8.94
CA LEU A 44 1.30 -23.80 8.38
C LEU A 44 2.57 -24.21 7.64
N SER A 45 3.14 -23.32 6.83
CA SER A 45 4.32 -23.62 6.02
C SER A 45 5.58 -23.79 6.88
N ASP A 46 5.74 -22.95 7.89
CA ASP A 46 6.81 -23.02 8.88
C ASP A 46 6.77 -24.35 9.63
N PHE A 47 5.58 -24.82 10.01
CA PHE A 47 5.41 -26.16 10.60
C PHE A 47 5.87 -27.27 9.64
N LEU A 48 5.41 -27.26 8.38
CA LEU A 48 5.79 -28.28 7.38
C LEU A 48 7.30 -28.36 7.19
N ILE A 49 7.96 -27.21 7.05
CA ILE A 49 9.42 -27.13 6.82
C ILE A 49 10.18 -27.49 8.09
N SER A 50 9.85 -26.87 9.22
CA SER A 50 10.56 -27.09 10.49
C SER A 50 10.46 -28.54 10.95
N PHE A 51 9.27 -29.15 10.85
CA PHE A 51 9.07 -30.54 11.21
C PHE A 51 9.91 -31.47 10.34
N LEU A 52 9.85 -31.32 9.02
CA LEU A 52 10.61 -32.15 8.09
C LEU A 52 12.13 -32.01 8.31
N VAL A 53 12.61 -30.77 8.36
CA VAL A 53 14.04 -30.45 8.50
C VAL A 53 14.57 -30.92 9.86
N PHE A 54 13.81 -30.74 10.93
CA PHE A 54 14.21 -31.19 12.25
C PHE A 54 14.25 -32.73 12.33
N VAL A 55 13.19 -33.43 11.91
CA VAL A 55 13.15 -34.90 11.97
C VAL A 55 14.25 -35.53 11.10
N THR A 56 14.56 -34.92 9.95
CA THR A 56 15.57 -35.45 9.03
C THR A 56 17.00 -35.17 9.47
N LEU A 57 17.28 -33.99 10.05
CA LEU A 57 18.63 -33.51 10.33
C LEU A 57 18.81 -33.03 11.78
N GLY A 58 17.91 -32.17 12.27
CA GLY A 58 18.02 -31.55 13.60
C GLY A 58 17.99 -32.54 14.76
N ALA A 59 17.22 -33.61 14.65
CA ALA A 59 17.08 -34.64 15.67
C ALA A 59 18.43 -35.27 16.05
N GLY A 60 19.31 -35.51 15.08
CA GLY A 60 20.63 -36.10 15.35
C GLY A 60 21.62 -35.16 16.00
N ILE A 61 21.51 -33.88 15.67
CA ILE A 61 22.31 -32.83 16.29
C ILE A 61 21.89 -32.67 17.76
N LEU A 62 20.60 -32.82 18.09
CA LEU A 62 20.10 -32.71 19.46
C LEU A 62 20.32 -33.99 20.27
N LEU A 63 19.78 -35.13 19.80
CA LEU A 63 19.68 -36.39 20.54
C LEU A 63 20.85 -37.36 20.29
N GLY A 64 21.68 -37.09 19.28
CA GLY A 64 22.80 -37.95 18.94
C GLY A 64 23.88 -38.02 20.02
N ASN A 65 24.78 -38.98 19.85
CA ASN A 65 25.96 -39.14 20.69
C ASN A 65 26.76 -37.83 20.69
N SER A 66 27.00 -37.29 21.89
CA SER A 66 27.61 -35.98 22.03
C SER A 66 29.07 -35.95 21.59
N TYR A 67 29.42 -34.92 20.81
CA TYR A 67 30.78 -34.53 20.53
C TYR A 67 31.17 -33.35 21.42
N GLU A 68 32.00 -33.64 22.43
CA GLU A 68 32.54 -32.64 23.37
C GLU A 68 31.47 -31.76 24.05
N GLY A 69 30.21 -32.23 24.13
CA GLY A 69 29.10 -31.45 24.69
C GLY A 69 28.54 -30.36 23.77
N LEU A 70 28.99 -30.29 22.51
CA LEU A 70 28.65 -29.22 21.58
C LEU A 70 27.58 -29.58 20.56
N TRP A 71 27.58 -30.81 20.04
CA TRP A 71 26.53 -31.32 19.14
C TRP A 71 26.52 -32.84 19.07
N GLY A 72 25.39 -33.43 18.67
CA GLY A 72 25.25 -34.85 18.42
C GLY A 72 25.80 -35.28 17.05
N GLN A 73 26.50 -36.42 17.00
CA GLN A 73 27.13 -36.96 15.79
C GLN A 73 26.33 -38.09 15.13
N THR A 74 25.33 -38.64 15.80
CA THR A 74 24.57 -39.80 15.32
C THR A 74 23.09 -39.45 15.09
N GLY A 75 22.55 -39.90 13.95
CA GLY A 75 21.11 -40.13 13.74
C GLY A 75 20.24 -38.96 13.26
N GLY A 76 20.05 -38.81 11.95
CA GLY A 76 18.90 -38.05 11.40
C GLY A 76 17.65 -38.91 11.24
N PHE A 77 17.05 -38.90 10.04
CA PHE A 77 15.98 -39.80 9.51
C PHE A 77 16.20 -41.32 9.70
N PHE A 78 17.28 -41.73 10.39
CA PHE A 78 17.77 -43.09 10.58
C PHE A 78 17.33 -43.75 11.90
N TYR A 79 16.55 -43.08 12.76
CA TYR A 79 15.99 -43.69 13.99
C TYR A 79 14.76 -44.58 13.75
N LEU A 80 14.40 -44.84 12.49
CA LEU A 80 13.33 -45.75 12.11
C LEU A 80 13.63 -47.15 12.68
N GLY A 81 12.87 -47.56 13.69
CA GLY A 81 12.99 -48.87 14.33
C GLY A 81 13.21 -48.86 15.84
N GLN A 82 13.40 -47.69 16.47
CA GLN A 82 13.48 -47.55 17.93
C GLN A 82 12.34 -46.67 18.46
N PRO A 83 11.20 -47.26 18.88
CA PRO A 83 10.01 -46.51 19.29
C PRO A 83 10.27 -45.43 20.34
N ASP A 84 11.13 -45.73 21.31
CA ASP A 84 11.51 -44.80 22.38
C ASP A 84 12.16 -43.52 21.85
N ILE A 85 13.03 -43.64 20.85
CA ILE A 85 13.69 -42.48 20.22
C ILE A 85 12.70 -41.77 19.29
N MET A 86 11.89 -42.52 18.55
CA MET A 86 10.91 -41.93 17.61
C MET A 86 9.92 -41.01 18.33
N VAL A 87 9.44 -41.38 19.52
CA VAL A 87 8.52 -40.52 20.27
C VAL A 87 9.22 -39.27 20.83
N GLN A 88 10.49 -39.38 21.25
CA GLN A 88 11.28 -38.21 21.66
C GLN A 88 11.54 -37.26 20.48
N VAL A 89 11.86 -37.81 19.30
CA VAL A 89 12.02 -37.02 18.07
C VAL A 89 10.72 -36.30 17.72
N LEU A 90 9.58 -36.98 17.82
CA LEU A 90 8.26 -36.36 17.60
C LEU A 90 8.02 -35.21 18.57
N PHE A 91 8.26 -35.42 19.87
CA PHE A 91 8.08 -34.41 20.90
C PHE A 91 8.99 -33.19 20.67
N GLN A 92 10.29 -33.43 20.44
CA GLN A 92 11.28 -32.39 20.19
C GLN A 92 11.06 -31.63 18.87
N ALA A 93 10.51 -32.30 17.85
CA ALA A 93 10.13 -31.64 16.60
C ALA A 93 9.06 -30.56 16.84
N MET A 94 8.11 -30.81 17.76
CA MET A 94 7.11 -29.81 18.10
C MET A 94 7.72 -28.58 18.77
N PHE A 95 8.74 -28.76 19.62
CA PHE A 95 9.45 -27.66 20.28
C PHE A 95 10.28 -26.86 19.26
N ALA A 96 10.95 -27.54 18.33
CA ALA A 96 11.65 -26.90 17.22
C ALA A 96 10.71 -26.04 16.36
N SER A 97 9.53 -26.58 16.00
CA SER A 97 8.51 -25.84 15.26
C SER A 97 7.97 -24.64 16.06
N THR A 98 7.81 -24.78 17.38
CA THR A 98 7.43 -23.65 18.25
C THR A 98 8.49 -22.55 18.26
N ALA A 99 9.79 -22.89 18.34
CA ALA A 99 10.86 -21.89 18.27
C ALA A 99 10.85 -21.11 16.94
N VAL A 100 10.56 -21.79 15.82
CA VAL A 100 10.43 -21.17 14.49
C VAL A 100 9.24 -20.22 14.44
N THR A 101 8.06 -20.68 14.88
CA THR A 101 6.81 -19.92 14.70
C THR A 101 6.82 -18.59 15.44
N ILE A 102 7.51 -18.51 16.60
CA ILE A 102 7.69 -17.29 17.39
C ILE A 102 8.28 -16.15 16.54
N ILE A 103 9.23 -16.47 15.66
CA ILE A 103 9.89 -15.48 14.81
C ILE A 103 8.92 -14.94 13.75
N SER A 104 8.08 -15.82 13.23
CA SER A 104 7.14 -15.51 12.15
C SER A 104 6.17 -14.39 12.57
N GLY A 105 5.68 -14.43 13.80
CA GLY A 105 4.81 -13.40 14.39
C GLY A 105 5.48 -12.04 14.43
N ALA A 106 6.70 -11.96 14.96
CA ALA A 106 7.44 -10.72 15.11
C ALA A 106 7.67 -10.00 13.77
N ILE A 107 7.92 -10.78 12.71
CA ILE A 107 8.27 -10.24 11.40
C ILE A 107 7.11 -10.09 10.39
N ALA A 108 5.88 -10.35 10.84
CA ALA A 108 4.68 -10.35 10.02
C ALA A 108 4.47 -9.05 9.22
N GLU A 109 3.68 -9.10 8.15
CA GLU A 109 3.22 -7.94 7.35
C GLU A 109 4.25 -7.20 6.47
N ARG A 110 5.56 -7.42 6.66
CA ARG A 110 6.61 -6.78 5.85
C ARG A 110 7.74 -7.70 5.38
N ALA A 111 7.90 -8.86 6.01
CA ALA A 111 8.79 -9.90 5.50
C ALA A 111 8.11 -10.68 4.36
N LYS A 112 8.87 -11.03 3.33
CA LYS A 112 8.39 -11.90 2.24
C LYS A 112 8.05 -13.29 2.73
N PHE A 113 7.11 -13.98 2.07
CA PHE A 113 6.78 -15.37 2.35
C PHE A 113 8.03 -16.29 2.36
N THR A 114 8.94 -16.08 1.40
CA THR A 114 10.20 -16.85 1.31
C THR A 114 11.13 -16.63 2.51
N THR A 115 11.07 -15.48 3.17
CA THR A 115 11.88 -15.17 4.35
C THR A 115 11.52 -16.08 5.52
N TYR A 116 10.23 -16.38 5.72
CA TYR A 116 9.77 -17.30 6.77
C TYR A 116 10.30 -18.72 6.52
N LEU A 117 10.20 -19.22 5.29
CA LEU A 117 10.71 -20.55 4.92
C LEU A 117 12.22 -20.68 5.16
N ILE A 118 12.99 -19.64 4.83
CA ILE A 118 14.43 -19.59 5.06
C ILE A 118 14.73 -19.64 6.56
N ILE A 119 14.03 -18.85 7.37
CA ILE A 119 14.17 -18.84 8.83
C ILE A 119 13.82 -20.21 9.42
N ALA A 120 12.75 -20.86 8.95
CA ALA A 120 12.37 -22.19 9.39
C ALA A 120 13.50 -23.21 9.18
N VAL A 121 14.14 -23.21 8.00
CA VAL A 121 15.30 -24.09 7.73
C VAL A 121 16.48 -23.75 8.65
N ILE A 122 16.85 -22.47 8.75
CA ILE A 122 18.00 -22.02 9.55
C ILE A 122 17.82 -22.41 11.02
N VAL A 123 16.66 -22.14 11.59
CA VAL A 123 16.42 -22.40 13.01
C VAL A 123 16.37 -23.89 13.29
N SER A 124 15.66 -24.67 12.47
CA SER A 124 15.47 -26.11 12.70
C SER A 124 16.73 -26.97 12.53
N VAL A 125 17.79 -26.46 11.87
CA VAL A 125 19.06 -27.18 11.71
C VAL A 125 20.26 -26.47 12.32
N CYS A 126 20.42 -25.16 12.10
CA CYS A 126 21.64 -24.45 12.48
C CYS A 126 21.59 -23.89 13.91
N ILE A 127 20.40 -23.73 14.50
CA ILE A 127 20.25 -23.02 15.77
C ILE A 127 19.67 -23.93 16.84
N TYR A 128 18.38 -24.27 16.72
CA TYR A 128 17.62 -24.96 17.74
C TYR A 128 18.30 -26.25 18.25
N PRO A 129 18.70 -27.20 17.39
CA PRO A 129 19.22 -28.47 17.89
C PRO A 129 20.60 -28.35 18.56
N PHE A 130 21.43 -27.38 18.16
CA PHE A 130 22.76 -27.17 18.77
C PHE A 130 22.64 -26.68 20.21
N GLN A 131 21.91 -25.58 20.41
CA GLN A 131 21.74 -25.01 21.75
C GLN A 131 20.90 -25.92 22.67
N ALA A 132 19.93 -26.65 22.10
CA ALA A 132 19.18 -27.65 22.86
C ALA A 132 20.08 -28.83 23.26
N HIS A 133 21.04 -29.24 22.42
CA HIS A 133 22.06 -30.21 22.81
C HIS A 133 22.88 -29.73 24.02
N TRP A 134 23.27 -28.46 24.04
CA TRP A 134 24.08 -27.91 25.14
C TRP A 134 23.38 -28.06 26.50
N ALA A 135 22.06 -27.84 26.54
CA ALA A 135 21.28 -27.79 27.78
C ALA A 135 20.53 -29.09 28.13
N TRP A 136 20.06 -29.86 27.15
CA TRP A 136 19.20 -31.03 27.38
C TRP A 136 19.87 -32.36 27.08
N ASN A 137 20.98 -32.37 26.34
CA ASN A 137 21.79 -33.58 26.29
C ASN A 137 22.55 -33.71 27.61
N ALA A 138 22.56 -34.91 28.20
CA ALA A 138 23.25 -35.15 29.46
C ALA A 138 24.74 -34.80 29.40
N GLN A 139 25.39 -34.91 28.23
CA GLN A 139 26.80 -34.53 28.03
C GLN A 139 26.97 -33.08 27.53
N GLY A 140 25.88 -32.35 27.30
CA GLY A 140 25.91 -30.95 26.86
C GLY A 140 26.61 -30.07 27.88
N TRP A 141 27.42 -29.12 27.42
CA TRP A 141 28.27 -28.33 28.32
C TRP A 141 27.47 -27.46 29.31
N LEU A 142 26.29 -26.96 28.93
CA LEU A 142 25.40 -26.21 29.84
C LEU A 142 24.78 -27.15 30.88
N ALA A 143 24.34 -28.34 30.45
CA ALA A 143 23.85 -29.36 31.36
C ALA A 143 24.93 -29.76 32.40
N GLN A 144 26.17 -29.92 31.96
CA GLN A 144 27.31 -30.31 32.81
C GLN A 144 27.66 -29.27 33.88
N ILE A 145 27.45 -27.98 33.60
CA ILE A 145 27.67 -26.91 34.60
C ILE A 145 26.43 -26.63 35.46
N GLY A 146 25.35 -27.39 35.29
CA GLY A 146 24.12 -27.27 36.09
C GLY A 146 23.13 -26.21 35.60
N PHE A 147 23.15 -25.84 34.32
CA PHE A 147 22.11 -24.98 33.75
C PHE A 147 20.76 -25.71 33.75
N ILE A 148 19.73 -25.06 34.26
CA ILE A 148 18.39 -25.64 34.39
C ILE A 148 17.43 -24.87 33.49
N ASP A 149 16.89 -25.55 32.49
CA ASP A 149 15.74 -25.05 31.73
C ASP A 149 14.83 -26.23 31.40
N PHE A 150 13.80 -26.43 32.22
CA PHE A 150 13.00 -27.65 32.21
C PHE A 150 12.31 -27.94 30.88
N ALA A 151 11.53 -26.98 30.39
CA ALA A 151 10.77 -27.13 29.15
C ALA A 151 11.15 -26.06 28.09
N GLY A 152 12.04 -25.11 28.39
CA GLY A 152 12.57 -24.18 27.39
C GLY A 152 12.10 -22.72 27.47
N SER A 153 12.13 -22.07 28.64
CA SER A 153 12.01 -20.59 28.68
C SER A 153 13.15 -19.92 27.91
N THR A 154 14.34 -20.51 27.94
CA THR A 154 15.47 -20.14 27.09
C THR A 154 15.50 -20.98 25.82
N ILE A 155 15.52 -22.31 25.94
CA ILE A 155 15.80 -23.26 24.84
C ILE A 155 14.78 -23.19 23.69
N VAL A 156 13.54 -22.76 23.97
CA VAL A 156 12.51 -22.55 22.93
C VAL A 156 12.16 -21.07 22.82
N HIS A 157 11.71 -20.46 23.92
CA HIS A 157 11.13 -19.12 23.86
C HIS A 157 12.19 -18.03 23.67
N SER A 158 13.23 -17.98 24.50
CA SER A 158 14.28 -16.97 24.31
C SER A 158 15.05 -17.19 23.02
N VAL A 159 15.24 -18.44 22.56
CA VAL A 159 15.79 -18.74 21.22
C VAL A 159 14.93 -18.12 20.11
N GLY A 160 13.62 -18.38 20.12
CA GLY A 160 12.69 -17.74 19.19
C GLY A 160 12.75 -16.21 19.30
N GLY A 161 12.82 -15.67 20.51
CA GLY A 161 12.90 -14.23 20.79
C GLY A 161 14.19 -13.55 20.33
N TRP A 162 15.36 -14.17 20.54
CA TRP A 162 16.65 -13.65 20.06
C TRP A 162 16.76 -13.68 18.54
N ALA A 163 16.28 -14.76 17.92
CA ALA A 163 16.21 -14.87 16.47
C ALA A 163 15.22 -13.86 15.89
N ALA A 164 14.06 -13.66 16.54
CA ALA A 164 13.09 -12.64 16.19
C ALA A 164 13.69 -11.23 16.27
N LEU A 165 14.42 -10.91 17.35
CA LEU A 165 15.09 -9.62 17.51
C LEU A 165 16.10 -9.37 16.38
N ALA A 166 16.93 -10.35 16.05
CA ALA A 166 17.88 -10.24 14.93
C ALA A 166 17.14 -10.00 13.60
N ALA A 167 16.08 -10.76 13.32
CA ALA A 167 15.32 -10.64 12.09
C ALA A 167 14.55 -9.30 11.98
N VAL A 168 13.92 -8.83 13.06
CA VAL A 168 13.20 -7.55 13.09
C VAL A 168 14.14 -6.38 12.86
N ILE A 169 15.33 -6.37 13.48
CA ILE A 169 16.31 -5.29 13.28
C ILE A 169 16.78 -5.25 11.81
N LEU A 170 16.98 -6.41 11.17
CA LEU A 170 17.37 -6.47 9.75
C LEU A 170 16.26 -6.02 8.79
N ILE A 171 15.02 -6.41 9.06
CA ILE A 171 13.88 -6.15 8.17
C ILE A 171 13.36 -4.72 8.36
N GLY A 172 13.48 -4.16 9.57
CA GLY A 172 13.02 -2.82 9.92
C GLY A 172 11.51 -2.73 10.18
N PRO A 173 11.02 -1.55 10.60
CA PRO A 173 9.64 -1.36 11.04
C PRO A 173 8.63 -1.34 9.89
N ARG A 174 7.35 -1.62 10.18
CA ARG A 174 6.24 -1.46 9.22
C ARG A 174 6.08 0.02 8.85
N LEU A 175 5.71 0.28 7.60
CA LEU A 175 5.35 1.61 7.12
C LEU A 175 4.23 2.21 7.98
N GLY A 176 4.38 3.45 8.42
CA GLY A 176 3.42 4.15 9.28
C GLY A 176 3.60 3.92 10.78
N ARG A 177 4.37 2.92 11.25
CA ARG A 177 4.47 2.64 12.70
C ARG A 177 5.14 3.78 13.48
N PHE A 178 6.23 4.31 12.93
CA PHE A 178 7.06 5.33 13.59
C PHE A 178 7.25 6.60 12.73
N ASP A 179 6.33 6.85 11.80
CA ASP A 179 6.38 8.03 10.91
C ASP A 179 6.01 9.33 11.66
N GLN A 180 5.38 9.20 12.84
CA GLN A 180 5.02 10.30 13.75
C GLN A 180 5.88 10.24 15.02
N ASP A 181 5.84 11.31 15.84
CA ASP A 181 6.56 11.37 17.11
C ASP A 181 6.14 10.26 18.08
N GLN A 182 4.85 9.92 18.08
CA GLN A 182 4.30 8.79 18.85
C GLN A 182 4.10 7.57 17.94
N PRO A 183 4.37 6.34 18.42
CA PRO A 183 4.07 5.13 17.69
C PRO A 183 2.59 5.05 17.31
N THR A 184 2.29 4.72 16.06
CA THR A 184 0.91 4.54 15.58
C THR A 184 0.47 3.11 15.80
N ASP A 185 -0.58 2.90 16.60
CA ASP A 185 -1.18 1.58 16.79
C ASP A 185 -2.01 1.18 15.58
N PHE A 186 -1.79 -0.05 15.11
CA PHE A 186 -2.54 -0.61 13.99
C PHE A 186 -3.72 -1.43 14.48
N GLU A 187 -4.85 -1.29 13.79
CA GLU A 187 -6.05 -2.07 14.08
C GLU A 187 -5.82 -3.58 13.76
N PRO A 188 -6.00 -4.47 14.74
CA PRO A 188 -5.95 -5.92 14.54
C PRO A 188 -7.09 -6.42 13.64
N ALA A 189 -6.87 -7.51 12.90
CA ALA A 189 -7.93 -8.11 12.10
C ALA A 189 -9.08 -8.69 12.95
N ASN A 190 -8.76 -9.39 14.03
CA ASN A 190 -9.75 -10.04 14.89
C ASN A 190 -9.17 -10.44 16.26
N LEU A 191 -9.44 -9.64 17.28
CA LEU A 191 -9.00 -9.92 18.66
C LEU A 191 -9.69 -11.14 19.30
N ALA A 192 -10.93 -11.45 18.92
CA ALA A 192 -11.61 -12.65 19.41
C ALA A 192 -10.95 -13.93 18.88
N TYR A 193 -10.51 -13.91 17.62
CA TYR A 193 -9.73 -15.00 17.04
C TYR A 193 -8.35 -15.12 17.71
N SER A 194 -7.74 -13.98 18.06
CA SER A 194 -6.48 -13.95 18.82
C SER A 194 -6.65 -14.60 20.20
N ALA A 195 -7.74 -14.28 20.91
CA ALA A 195 -8.06 -14.88 22.20
C ALA A 195 -8.29 -16.40 22.11
N LEU A 196 -8.98 -16.88 21.05
CA LEU A 196 -9.09 -18.31 20.78
C LEU A 196 -7.70 -18.95 20.61
N GLY A 197 -6.80 -18.27 19.90
CA GLY A 197 -5.40 -18.68 19.76
C GLY A 197 -4.70 -18.90 21.10
N VAL A 198 -4.85 -17.96 22.03
CA VAL A 198 -4.29 -18.08 23.40
C VAL A 198 -4.86 -19.29 24.13
N PHE A 199 -6.16 -19.57 24.05
CA PHE A 199 -6.74 -20.75 24.70
C PHE A 199 -6.17 -22.06 24.13
N LEU A 200 -5.96 -22.15 22.81
CA LEU A 200 -5.33 -23.31 22.19
C LEU A 200 -3.87 -23.47 22.60
N ILE A 201 -3.11 -22.36 22.61
CA ILE A 201 -1.71 -22.34 23.08
C ILE A 201 -1.64 -22.76 24.56
N TRP A 202 -2.54 -22.25 25.40
CA TRP A 202 -2.57 -22.55 26.82
C TRP A 202 -2.90 -24.03 27.09
N LEU A 203 -3.87 -24.59 26.35
CA LEU A 203 -4.15 -26.03 26.37
C LEU A 203 -2.95 -26.86 25.91
N GLY A 204 -2.27 -26.42 24.84
CA GLY A 204 -1.05 -27.08 24.36
C GLY A 204 0.11 -27.04 25.36
N TRP A 205 0.17 -25.99 26.18
CA TRP A 205 1.18 -25.83 27.23
C TRP A 205 1.13 -26.92 28.31
N ILE A 206 -0.03 -27.58 28.48
CA ILE A 206 -0.17 -28.78 29.33
C ILE A 206 0.78 -29.87 28.84
N GLY A 207 0.78 -30.14 27.53
CA GLY A 207 1.70 -31.10 26.93
C GLY A 207 3.13 -30.60 26.85
N PHE A 208 3.31 -29.29 26.69
CA PHE A 208 4.65 -28.67 26.62
C PHE A 208 5.40 -28.87 27.94
N ASN A 209 4.84 -28.40 29.07
CA ASN A 209 5.49 -28.52 30.36
C ASN A 209 5.31 -29.94 30.94
N GLY A 210 4.09 -30.48 30.94
CA GLY A 210 3.81 -31.81 31.50
C GLY A 210 4.53 -32.94 30.76
N GLY A 211 4.68 -32.83 29.44
CA GLY A 211 5.45 -33.78 28.63
C GLY A 211 6.95 -33.71 28.86
N SER A 212 7.46 -32.57 29.35
CA SER A 212 8.89 -32.39 29.67
C SER A 212 9.34 -33.14 30.92
N VAL A 213 8.41 -33.79 31.64
CA VAL A 213 8.74 -34.84 32.62
C VAL A 213 9.28 -36.11 31.93
N LEU A 214 9.01 -36.27 30.63
CA LEU A 214 9.45 -37.39 29.77
C LEU A 214 8.86 -38.77 30.10
N ALA A 215 8.15 -38.89 31.22
CA ALA A 215 7.48 -40.10 31.68
C ALA A 215 6.19 -39.75 32.44
N TRP A 216 5.31 -40.73 32.64
CA TRP A 216 4.11 -40.54 33.46
C TRP A 216 4.44 -40.77 34.93
N GLU A 217 4.85 -39.69 35.61
CA GLU A 217 5.26 -39.71 37.01
C GLU A 217 4.43 -38.76 37.89
N SER A 218 4.63 -38.81 39.21
CA SER A 218 3.91 -37.95 40.18
C SER A 218 4.08 -36.46 39.93
N ASP A 219 5.18 -36.07 39.28
CA ASP A 219 5.56 -34.68 39.04
C ASP A 219 4.76 -34.03 37.89
N VAL A 220 4.11 -34.83 37.04
CA VAL A 220 3.31 -34.33 35.91
C VAL A 220 2.20 -33.38 36.37
N LEU A 221 1.46 -33.75 37.43
CA LEU A 221 0.33 -32.96 37.90
C LEU A 221 0.76 -31.63 38.55
N PRO A 222 1.75 -31.59 39.47
CA PRO A 222 2.32 -30.33 39.97
C PRO A 222 2.83 -29.41 38.85
N VAL A 223 3.55 -29.95 37.86
CA VAL A 223 4.07 -29.18 36.72
C VAL A 223 2.92 -28.52 35.94
N ILE A 224 1.86 -29.27 35.65
CA ILE A 224 0.68 -28.74 34.94
C ILE A 224 -0.02 -27.66 35.79
N LEU A 225 -0.18 -27.89 37.10
CA LEU A 225 -0.81 -26.91 37.99
C LEU A 225 0.00 -25.60 38.03
N ASN A 226 1.32 -25.68 38.20
CA ASN A 226 2.21 -24.53 38.19
C ASN A 226 2.12 -23.76 36.86
N THR A 227 2.05 -24.49 35.75
CA THR A 227 1.86 -23.91 34.41
C THR A 227 0.57 -23.09 34.33
N MET A 228 -0.55 -23.64 34.81
CA MET A 228 -1.84 -22.94 34.83
C MET A 228 -1.81 -21.70 35.73
N LEU A 229 -1.25 -21.82 36.94
CA LEU A 229 -1.19 -20.71 37.90
C LEU A 229 -0.34 -19.55 37.39
N ALA A 230 0.78 -19.83 36.73
CA ALA A 230 1.63 -18.79 36.14
C ALA A 230 0.91 -18.06 34.99
N GLY A 231 0.21 -18.79 34.11
CA GLY A 231 -0.62 -18.17 33.06
C GLY A 231 -1.74 -17.29 33.63
N VAL A 232 -2.44 -17.77 34.67
CA VAL A 232 -3.48 -17.00 35.37
C VAL A 232 -2.90 -15.72 35.98
N SER A 233 -1.82 -15.81 36.76
CA SER A 233 -1.23 -14.66 37.44
C SER A 233 -0.63 -13.64 36.47
N GLY A 234 -0.05 -14.08 35.34
CA GLY A 234 0.36 -13.19 34.25
C GLY A 234 -0.80 -12.42 33.64
N GLY A 235 -1.91 -13.09 33.33
CA GLY A 235 -3.14 -12.46 32.84
C GLY A 235 -3.84 -11.55 33.86
N LEU A 236 -3.86 -11.92 35.14
CA LEU A 236 -4.42 -11.06 36.19
C LEU A 236 -3.56 -9.82 36.41
N SER A 237 -2.23 -9.95 36.29
CA SER A 237 -1.30 -8.82 36.40
C SER A 237 -1.55 -7.78 35.30
N SER A 238 -1.81 -8.22 34.07
CA SER A 238 -2.15 -7.31 32.97
C SER A 238 -3.51 -6.64 33.15
N LEU A 239 -4.52 -7.31 33.70
CA LEU A 239 -5.80 -6.67 34.04
C LEU A 239 -5.62 -5.58 35.11
N ILE A 240 -4.84 -5.84 36.15
CA ILE A 240 -4.68 -4.91 37.27
C ILE A 240 -3.75 -3.75 36.88
N LEU A 241 -2.54 -4.06 36.42
CA LEU A 241 -1.51 -3.06 36.13
C LEU A 241 -1.80 -2.34 34.81
N GLY A 242 -2.29 -3.05 33.80
CA GLY A 242 -2.73 -2.47 32.53
C GLY A 242 -3.90 -1.50 32.72
N TYR A 243 -4.94 -1.88 33.50
CA TYR A 243 -6.04 -0.94 33.79
C TYR A 243 -5.56 0.33 34.49
N ARG A 244 -4.63 0.22 35.45
CA ARG A 244 -4.04 1.40 36.11
C ARG A 244 -3.26 2.29 35.16
N ARG A 245 -2.70 1.72 34.08
CA ARG A 245 -1.89 2.44 33.08
C ARG A 245 -2.73 3.13 32.02
N TYR A 246 -3.72 2.43 31.47
CA TYR A 246 -4.50 2.89 30.31
C TYR A 246 -5.87 3.47 30.69
N GLY A 247 -6.39 3.15 31.88
CA GLY A 247 -7.75 3.51 32.31
C GLY A 247 -8.85 2.58 31.77
N TYR A 248 -8.49 1.52 31.04
CA TYR A 248 -9.40 0.49 30.52
C TYR A 248 -8.66 -0.86 30.40
N PHE A 249 -9.40 -1.94 30.17
CA PHE A 249 -8.82 -3.28 30.01
C PHE A 249 -8.28 -3.45 28.58
N HIS A 250 -6.96 -3.37 28.42
CA HIS A 250 -6.29 -3.52 27.14
C HIS A 250 -6.19 -5.01 26.74
N VAL A 251 -6.87 -5.39 25.65
CA VAL A 251 -7.03 -6.81 25.25
C VAL A 251 -5.71 -7.46 24.84
N VAL A 252 -4.84 -6.74 24.11
CA VAL A 252 -3.53 -7.28 23.69
C VAL A 252 -2.63 -7.51 24.89
N ASP A 253 -2.62 -6.60 25.87
CA ASP A 253 -1.85 -6.79 27.12
C ASP A 253 -2.39 -7.96 27.94
N LEU A 254 -3.70 -8.23 27.91
CA LEU A 254 -4.28 -9.43 28.53
C LEU A 254 -3.75 -10.71 27.88
N ILE A 255 -3.87 -10.79 26.55
CA ILE A 255 -3.40 -11.91 25.73
C ILE A 255 -1.91 -12.17 26.02
N ASN A 256 -1.07 -11.15 25.89
CA ASN A 256 0.37 -11.27 26.06
C ASN A 256 0.78 -11.46 27.52
N GLY A 257 0.00 -10.96 28.49
CA GLY A 257 0.24 -11.22 29.91
C GLY A 257 0.05 -12.69 30.30
N VAL A 258 -0.97 -13.35 29.77
CA VAL A 258 -1.16 -14.81 29.95
C VAL A 258 0.02 -15.57 29.36
N LEU A 259 0.39 -15.25 28.11
CA LEU A 259 1.50 -15.92 27.41
C LEU A 259 2.85 -15.68 28.11
N ALA A 260 3.12 -14.47 28.58
CA ALA A 260 4.35 -14.14 29.29
C ALA A 260 4.48 -14.91 30.61
N GLY A 261 3.37 -15.10 31.34
CA GLY A 261 3.36 -15.94 32.55
C GLY A 261 3.65 -17.41 32.23
N LEU A 262 3.05 -17.94 31.15
CA LEU A 262 3.32 -19.29 30.66
C LEU A 262 4.78 -19.47 30.22
N VAL A 263 5.34 -18.51 29.48
CA VAL A 263 6.75 -18.52 29.08
C VAL A 263 7.68 -18.51 30.29
N ALA A 264 7.41 -17.67 31.29
CA ALA A 264 8.31 -17.49 32.42
C ALA A 264 8.40 -18.74 33.31
N ILE A 265 7.31 -19.48 33.51
CA ILE A 265 7.33 -20.69 34.35
C ILE A 265 8.00 -21.89 33.68
N THR A 266 8.10 -21.90 32.34
CA THR A 266 8.59 -23.04 31.55
C THR A 266 9.96 -23.58 31.98
N ALA A 267 10.90 -22.74 32.43
CA ALA A 267 12.23 -23.19 32.88
C ALA A 267 12.21 -23.85 34.26
N GLY A 268 11.28 -23.47 35.13
CA GLY A 268 11.25 -23.84 36.55
C GLY A 268 10.02 -24.62 37.00
N ALA A 269 9.12 -25.01 36.07
CA ALA A 269 7.80 -25.57 36.42
C ALA A 269 7.86 -26.81 37.34
N HIS A 270 8.90 -27.62 37.20
CA HIS A 270 9.16 -28.81 38.02
C HIS A 270 9.71 -28.50 39.43
N LEU A 271 10.32 -27.33 39.63
CA LEU A 271 10.90 -26.91 40.91
C LEU A 271 9.99 -25.98 41.70
N ALA A 272 9.08 -25.27 41.02
CA ALA A 272 8.25 -24.26 41.64
C ALA A 272 7.21 -24.86 42.59
N SER A 273 6.96 -24.19 43.71
CA SER A 273 5.71 -24.35 44.44
C SER A 273 4.57 -23.60 43.71
N PRO A 274 3.29 -23.89 44.00
CA PRO A 274 2.17 -23.13 43.46
C PRO A 274 2.26 -21.61 43.69
N GLU A 275 2.77 -21.19 44.85
CA GLU A 275 2.97 -19.78 45.19
C GLU A 275 4.11 -19.16 44.38
N ALA A 276 5.22 -19.89 44.21
CA ALA A 276 6.32 -19.47 43.36
C ALA A 276 5.86 -19.36 41.89
N ALA A 277 5.01 -20.26 41.42
CA ALA A 277 4.45 -20.21 40.07
C ALA A 277 3.59 -18.95 39.84
N LEU A 278 2.78 -18.55 40.83
CA LEU A 278 2.05 -17.28 40.80
C LEU A 278 3.01 -16.08 40.73
N ALA A 279 4.06 -16.06 41.55
CA ALA A 279 5.05 -14.99 41.55
C ALA A 279 5.81 -14.89 40.22
N ILE A 280 6.19 -16.03 39.64
CA ILE A 280 6.85 -16.12 38.33
C ILE A 280 5.92 -15.63 37.22
N GLY A 281 4.61 -15.92 37.29
CA GLY A 281 3.65 -15.38 36.32
C GLY A 281 3.54 -13.84 36.36
N VAL A 282 3.54 -13.24 37.56
CA VAL A 282 3.63 -11.77 37.71
C VAL A 282 4.94 -11.24 37.12
N LEU A 283 6.08 -11.88 37.44
CA LEU A 283 7.39 -11.52 36.91
C LEU A 283 7.41 -11.58 35.38
N GLY A 284 6.80 -12.61 34.78
CA GLY A 284 6.66 -12.76 33.34
C GLY A 284 5.96 -11.55 32.70
N TYR A 285 4.82 -11.12 33.26
CA TYR A 285 4.12 -9.92 32.77
C TYR A 285 4.97 -8.64 32.91
N LEU A 286 5.65 -8.46 34.05
CA LEU A 286 6.51 -7.29 34.25
C LEU A 286 7.68 -7.25 33.25
N ALA A 287 8.27 -8.41 32.96
CA ALA A 287 9.33 -8.54 31.97
C ALA A 287 8.82 -8.27 30.54
N TYR A 288 7.65 -8.81 30.17
CA TYR A 288 6.96 -8.47 28.93
C TYR A 288 6.74 -6.96 28.81
N TRP A 289 6.22 -6.32 29.84
CA TRP A 289 5.94 -4.88 29.83
C TRP A 289 7.22 -4.04 29.66
N LEU A 290 8.30 -4.42 30.35
CA LEU A 290 9.62 -3.82 30.18
C LEU A 290 10.11 -3.98 28.73
N GLY A 291 10.02 -5.20 28.18
CA GLY A 291 10.43 -5.49 26.80
C GLY A 291 9.69 -4.65 25.77
N LYS A 292 8.35 -4.60 25.88
CA LYS A 292 7.49 -3.76 25.02
C LYS A 292 7.95 -2.30 25.04
N THR A 293 8.12 -1.75 26.24
CA THR A 293 8.51 -0.34 26.43
C THR A 293 9.90 -0.06 25.83
N LEU A 294 10.85 -0.98 25.99
CA LEU A 294 12.20 -0.83 25.43
C LEU A 294 12.22 -0.93 23.90
N LEU A 295 11.43 -1.84 23.32
CA LEU A 295 11.34 -1.98 21.86
C LEU A 295 10.71 -0.74 21.22
N GLU A 296 9.63 -0.21 21.81
CA GLU A 296 9.00 1.03 21.34
C GLU A 296 9.96 2.22 21.45
N ALA A 297 10.68 2.36 22.56
CA ALA A 297 11.70 3.40 22.74
C ALA A 297 12.85 3.28 21.72
N ALA A 298 13.23 2.04 21.36
CA ALA A 298 14.24 1.75 20.35
C ALA A 298 13.70 1.82 18.91
N ARG A 299 12.41 2.13 18.70
CA ARG A 299 11.72 2.10 17.40
C ARG A 299 11.86 0.75 16.67
N ILE A 300 11.80 -0.35 17.43
CA ILE A 300 11.77 -1.72 16.94
C ILE A 300 10.30 -2.16 16.89
N ASP A 301 9.83 -2.51 15.69
CA ASP A 301 8.43 -2.88 15.45
C ASP A 301 8.25 -4.40 15.37
N ASP A 302 7.77 -4.95 16.49
CA ASP A 302 7.30 -6.32 16.62
C ASP A 302 5.78 -6.35 16.46
N VAL A 303 5.28 -7.11 15.47
CA VAL A 303 3.86 -7.07 15.10
C VAL A 303 2.93 -7.60 16.19
N ILE A 304 3.34 -8.66 16.89
CA ILE A 304 2.51 -9.34 17.88
C ILE A 304 3.06 -9.23 19.31
N GLU A 305 4.15 -8.48 19.48
CA GLU A 305 4.92 -8.40 20.71
C GLU A 305 5.52 -9.76 21.14
N ALA A 306 5.97 -10.55 20.14
CA ALA A 306 6.60 -11.86 20.34
C ALA A 306 7.90 -11.77 21.14
N ILE A 307 8.75 -10.79 20.86
CA ILE A 307 10.02 -10.56 21.55
C ILE A 307 9.76 -10.24 23.04
N PRO A 308 8.91 -9.28 23.43
CA PRO A 308 8.52 -9.09 24.83
C PRO A 308 8.04 -10.37 25.53
N VAL A 309 7.14 -11.14 24.91
CA VAL A 309 6.58 -12.36 25.49
C VAL A 309 7.63 -13.46 25.61
N HIS A 310 8.40 -13.73 24.56
CA HIS A 310 9.26 -14.91 24.49
C HIS A 310 10.70 -14.63 24.93
N LEU A 311 11.26 -13.46 24.59
CA LEU A 311 12.61 -13.08 25.00
C LEU A 311 12.64 -12.59 26.43
N PHE A 312 11.91 -11.51 26.75
CA PHE A 312 12.04 -10.87 28.06
C PHE A 312 11.46 -11.74 29.17
N ALA A 313 10.25 -12.29 28.98
CA ALA A 313 9.70 -13.21 29.97
C ALA A 313 10.48 -14.54 30.04
N GLY A 314 11.04 -15.01 28.92
CA GLY A 314 11.89 -16.20 28.87
C GLY A 314 13.18 -16.04 29.68
N ILE A 315 13.87 -14.91 29.52
CA ILE A 315 15.04 -14.53 30.32
C ILE A 315 14.66 -14.42 31.80
N ALA A 316 13.59 -13.68 32.11
CA ALA A 316 13.16 -13.48 33.49
C ALA A 316 12.81 -14.80 34.19
N GLY A 317 12.08 -15.68 33.49
CA GLY A 317 11.77 -17.02 33.96
C GLY A 317 13.00 -17.89 34.20
N THR A 318 13.93 -17.89 33.26
CA THR A 318 15.18 -18.66 33.37
C THR A 318 16.04 -18.18 34.54
N LEU A 319 16.13 -16.87 34.78
CA LEU A 319 16.82 -16.31 35.93
C LEU A 319 16.07 -16.59 37.24
N ALA A 320 14.74 -16.65 37.21
CA ALA A 320 13.93 -16.96 38.38
C ALA A 320 14.17 -18.38 38.92
N VAL A 321 14.58 -19.33 38.07
CA VAL A 321 14.94 -20.70 38.47
C VAL A 321 15.98 -20.70 39.59
N ALA A 322 16.91 -19.76 39.60
CA ALA A 322 17.92 -19.66 40.64
C ALA A 322 17.31 -19.62 42.05
N PHE A 323 16.21 -18.89 42.23
CA PHE A 323 15.52 -18.74 43.50
C PHE A 323 14.66 -19.96 43.89
N LEU A 324 14.58 -20.97 43.03
CA LEU A 324 13.91 -22.25 43.31
C LEU A 324 14.90 -23.35 43.75
N THR A 325 16.20 -23.05 43.77
CA THR A 325 17.26 -23.99 44.12
C THR A 325 17.86 -23.73 45.50
N GLU A 326 18.61 -24.69 46.04
CA GLU A 326 19.29 -24.56 47.33
C GLU A 326 20.47 -23.58 47.30
N THR A 327 21.04 -23.29 46.12
CA THR A 327 22.20 -22.40 45.93
C THR A 327 21.88 -21.21 45.00
N PRO A 328 20.96 -20.29 45.37
CA PRO A 328 20.45 -19.27 44.45
C PRO A 328 21.51 -18.37 43.82
N PHE A 329 22.57 -18.00 44.55
CA PHE A 329 23.60 -17.10 44.01
C PHE A 329 24.44 -17.76 42.92
N GLU A 330 24.86 -19.01 43.13
CA GLU A 330 25.62 -19.78 42.15
C GLU A 330 24.74 -20.10 40.94
N GLN A 331 23.53 -20.60 41.20
CA GLN A 331 22.58 -20.92 40.14
C GLN A 331 22.25 -19.69 39.30
N PHE A 332 22.09 -18.50 39.88
CA PHE A 332 21.82 -17.27 39.13
C PHE A 332 22.88 -16.99 38.06
N TRP A 333 24.16 -17.15 38.39
CA TRP A 333 25.24 -16.93 37.43
C TRP A 333 25.29 -18.01 36.34
N ILE A 334 24.98 -19.26 36.67
CA ILE A 334 24.87 -20.35 35.69
C ILE A 334 23.70 -20.07 34.73
N GLN A 335 22.54 -19.68 35.26
CA GLN A 335 21.37 -19.31 34.46
C GLN A 335 21.67 -18.12 33.54
N LEU A 336 22.32 -17.08 34.07
CA LEU A 336 22.70 -15.90 33.29
C LEU A 336 23.72 -16.26 32.19
N LEU A 337 24.71 -17.09 32.51
CA LEU A 337 25.69 -17.58 31.53
C LEU A 337 24.99 -18.33 30.40
N GLY A 338 24.08 -19.26 30.72
CA GLY A 338 23.31 -20.01 29.73
C GLY A 338 22.47 -19.10 28.83
N VAL A 339 21.71 -18.18 29.42
CA VAL A 339 20.94 -17.16 28.67
C VAL A 339 21.85 -16.35 27.75
N ALA A 340 22.98 -15.87 28.25
CA ALA A 340 23.91 -15.03 27.48
C ALA A 340 24.60 -15.82 26.35
N SER A 341 25.06 -17.04 26.61
CA SER A 341 25.72 -17.88 25.60
C SER A 341 24.76 -18.29 24.49
N ILE A 342 23.53 -18.68 24.86
CA ILE A 342 22.50 -19.05 23.89
C ILE A 342 22.07 -17.82 23.11
N GLY A 343 21.83 -16.68 23.79
CA GLY A 343 21.47 -15.43 23.14
C GLY A 343 22.53 -14.95 22.13
N ALA A 344 23.80 -14.97 22.52
CA ALA A 344 24.90 -14.59 21.63
C ALA A 344 24.99 -15.52 20.41
N PHE A 345 24.86 -16.83 20.61
CA PHE A 345 24.85 -17.81 19.52
C PHE A 345 23.66 -17.61 18.58
N VAL A 346 22.44 -17.55 19.11
CA VAL A 346 21.20 -17.45 18.34
C VAL A 346 21.15 -16.13 17.58
N PHE A 347 21.36 -15.00 18.25
CA PHE A 347 21.38 -13.69 17.61
C PHE A 347 22.49 -13.61 16.56
N GLY A 348 23.71 -14.06 16.90
CA GLY A 348 24.86 -14.01 16.01
C GLY A 348 24.68 -14.83 14.73
N ILE A 349 24.21 -16.07 14.83
CA ILE A 349 23.96 -16.94 13.66
C ILE A 349 22.78 -16.39 12.83
N THR A 350 21.67 -16.02 13.49
CA THR A 350 20.49 -15.49 12.78
C THR A 350 20.84 -14.22 12.03
N TRP A 351 21.46 -13.24 12.70
CA TRP A 351 21.88 -11.99 12.09
C TRP A 351 22.84 -12.22 10.93
N SER A 352 23.87 -13.04 11.11
CA SER A 352 24.91 -13.26 10.10
C SER A 352 24.34 -13.92 8.84
N LEU A 353 23.56 -14.99 9.00
CA LEU A 353 22.97 -15.71 7.87
C LEU A 353 21.91 -14.87 7.16
N LEU A 354 21.00 -14.23 7.89
CA LEU A 354 19.98 -13.38 7.27
C LEU A 354 20.59 -12.14 6.62
N SER A 355 21.61 -11.52 7.21
CA SER A 355 22.33 -10.39 6.58
C SER A 355 23.00 -10.80 5.27
N LEU A 356 23.64 -11.98 5.25
CA LEU A 356 24.27 -12.52 4.06
C LEU A 356 23.23 -12.78 2.97
N ILE A 357 22.11 -13.41 3.31
CA ILE A 357 21.02 -13.67 2.36
C ILE A 357 20.43 -12.36 1.86
N ASN A 358 20.18 -11.39 2.74
CA ASN A 358 19.60 -10.09 2.42
C ASN A 358 20.45 -9.30 1.41
N ARG A 359 21.75 -9.56 1.34
CA ARG A 359 22.65 -8.96 0.34
C ARG A 359 22.36 -9.42 -1.09
N PHE A 360 21.85 -10.64 -1.27
CA PHE A 360 21.56 -11.23 -2.58
C PHE A 360 20.06 -11.30 -2.89
N TRP A 361 19.24 -11.51 -1.86
CA TRP A 361 17.79 -11.58 -1.95
C TRP A 361 17.14 -10.79 -0.82
N SER A 362 16.47 -9.68 -1.16
CA SER A 362 15.78 -8.84 -0.18
C SER A 362 14.79 -9.67 0.63
N LEU A 363 14.93 -9.62 1.95
CA LEU A 363 14.05 -10.30 2.91
C LEU A 363 12.73 -9.54 3.14
N ARG A 364 12.72 -8.23 2.83
CA ARG A 364 11.56 -7.34 2.96
C ARG A 364 10.83 -7.19 1.62
N LEU A 365 9.52 -7.02 1.70
CA LEU A 365 8.66 -6.63 0.58
C LEU A 365 8.97 -5.24 0.03
N THR A 366 8.47 -4.98 -1.18
CA THR A 366 8.52 -3.63 -1.75
C THR A 366 7.53 -2.72 -1.04
N HIS A 367 7.76 -1.41 -1.10
CA HIS A 367 6.88 -0.40 -0.49
C HIS A 367 5.41 -0.55 -0.95
N ASN A 368 5.21 -0.77 -2.25
CA ASN A 368 3.87 -0.95 -2.82
C ASN A 368 3.20 -2.24 -2.36
N ASP A 369 3.94 -3.34 -2.27
CA ASP A 369 3.41 -4.63 -1.83
C ASP A 369 3.01 -4.59 -0.35
N GLU A 370 3.77 -3.88 0.48
CA GLU A 370 3.44 -3.69 1.89
C GLU A 370 2.18 -2.82 2.07
N ILE A 371 2.00 -1.78 1.26
CA ILE A 371 0.76 -0.98 1.24
C ILE A 371 -0.43 -1.85 0.83
N LEU A 372 -0.28 -2.63 -0.24
CA LEU A 372 -1.31 -3.49 -0.80
C LEU A 372 -1.71 -4.63 0.15
N GLY A 373 -0.73 -5.19 0.87
CA GLY A 373 -0.91 -6.31 1.80
C GLY A 373 -0.60 -7.67 1.16
N LEU A 374 -0.02 -8.57 1.96
CA LEU A 374 0.51 -9.86 1.51
C LEU A 374 -0.58 -10.83 1.04
N ASN A 375 -1.82 -10.66 1.52
CA ASN A 375 -2.95 -11.43 1.02
C ASN A 375 -3.07 -11.26 -0.50
N ILE A 376 -2.77 -10.06 -1.03
CA ILE A 376 -2.80 -9.78 -2.47
C ILE A 376 -1.44 -10.06 -3.10
N SER A 377 -0.38 -9.40 -2.61
CA SER A 377 0.88 -9.30 -3.34
C SER A 377 1.59 -10.65 -3.50
N GLU A 378 1.47 -11.53 -2.51
CA GLU A 378 2.13 -12.84 -2.53
C GLU A 378 1.15 -14.00 -2.78
N HIS A 379 -0.06 -13.93 -2.20
CA HIS A 379 -1.00 -15.07 -2.23
C HIS A 379 -2.15 -14.91 -3.23
N ARG A 380 -2.30 -13.75 -3.86
CA ARG A 380 -3.39 -13.46 -4.81
C ARG A 380 -4.76 -13.93 -4.28
N ALA A 381 -4.98 -13.76 -2.97
CA ALA A 381 -6.24 -14.07 -2.34
C ALA A 381 -7.37 -13.33 -3.07
N ARG A 382 -8.62 -13.74 -2.87
CA ARG A 382 -9.77 -13.00 -3.38
C ARG A 382 -10.75 -12.85 -2.23
N THR A 383 -10.90 -11.62 -1.75
CA THR A 383 -12.00 -11.24 -0.85
C THR A 383 -12.74 -10.09 -1.50
N SER A 384 -14.00 -9.86 -1.12
CA SER A 384 -14.83 -8.81 -1.72
C SER A 384 -14.18 -7.42 -1.55
N MET A 385 -13.56 -7.17 -0.39
CA MET A 385 -12.77 -5.96 -0.12
C MET A 385 -11.50 -5.88 -0.99
N LEU A 386 -10.91 -7.02 -1.31
CA LEU A 386 -9.74 -7.11 -2.19
C LEU A 386 -10.07 -6.76 -3.63
N GLU A 387 -11.17 -7.31 -4.13
CA GLU A 387 -11.65 -7.03 -5.48
C GLU A 387 -11.93 -5.54 -5.61
N LEU A 388 -12.55 -4.92 -4.59
CA LEU A 388 -12.75 -3.48 -4.55
C LEU A 388 -11.45 -2.70 -4.70
N VAL A 389 -10.47 -2.93 -3.81
CA VAL A 389 -9.19 -2.21 -3.82
C VAL A 389 -8.44 -2.42 -5.13
N THR A 390 -8.41 -3.64 -5.64
CA THR A 390 -7.72 -3.98 -6.90
C THR A 390 -8.34 -3.23 -8.08
N ARG A 391 -9.68 -3.21 -8.16
CA ARG A 391 -10.42 -2.50 -9.22
C ARG A 391 -10.24 -0.98 -9.11
N MET A 392 -10.24 -0.43 -7.89
CA MET A 392 -9.99 1.00 -7.66
C MET A 392 -8.58 1.39 -8.12
N ASN A 393 -7.56 0.60 -7.77
CA ASN A 393 -6.19 0.84 -8.18
C ASN A 393 -6.00 0.69 -9.71
N GLU A 394 -6.65 -0.30 -10.33
CA GLU A 394 -6.65 -0.43 -11.80
C GLU A 394 -7.25 0.79 -12.50
N GLN A 395 -8.37 1.30 -12.01
CA GLN A 395 -8.98 2.53 -12.56
C GLN A 395 -8.07 3.74 -12.38
N ALA A 396 -7.48 3.91 -11.20
CA ALA A 396 -6.56 5.01 -10.93
C ALA A 396 -5.33 4.96 -11.86
N ARG A 397 -4.71 3.78 -12.04
CA ARG A 397 -3.55 3.60 -12.93
C ARG A 397 -3.89 3.81 -14.41
N LYS A 398 -5.06 3.37 -14.85
CA LYS A 398 -5.51 3.52 -16.25
C LYS A 398 -6.14 4.89 -16.52
N GLN A 399 -6.42 5.67 -15.47
CA GLN A 399 -7.22 6.90 -15.55
C GLN A 399 -8.57 6.70 -16.26
N ASP A 400 -9.14 5.49 -16.15
CA ASP A 400 -10.42 5.14 -16.75
C ASP A 400 -11.47 4.96 -15.65
N PHE A 401 -12.23 6.04 -15.41
CA PHE A 401 -13.32 6.08 -14.43
C PHE A 401 -14.69 5.87 -15.07
N SER A 402 -14.77 5.50 -16.36
CA SER A 402 -16.04 5.37 -17.09
C SER A 402 -16.88 4.19 -16.62
N ARG A 403 -16.24 3.17 -16.04
CA ARG A 403 -16.88 1.94 -15.60
C ARG A 403 -17.17 1.97 -14.11
N LYS A 404 -18.29 1.37 -13.70
CA LYS A 404 -18.57 1.13 -12.28
C LYS A 404 -17.76 -0.05 -11.79
N ILE A 405 -17.26 0.04 -10.56
CA ILE A 405 -16.68 -1.09 -9.86
C ILE A 405 -17.83 -1.95 -9.32
N VAL A 406 -17.84 -3.21 -9.72
CA VAL A 406 -18.79 -4.22 -9.23
C VAL A 406 -18.03 -5.17 -8.33
N VAL A 407 -18.57 -5.39 -7.14
CA VAL A 407 -18.09 -6.36 -6.15
C VAL A 407 -19.25 -7.25 -5.73
N GLU A 408 -18.94 -8.30 -4.98
CA GLU A 408 -19.92 -9.25 -4.46
C GLU A 408 -21.09 -8.55 -3.73
N PRO A 409 -22.35 -8.81 -4.13
CA PRO A 409 -23.52 -8.22 -3.50
C PRO A 409 -23.61 -8.52 -2.01
N PHE A 410 -24.09 -7.56 -1.21
CA PHE A 410 -24.29 -7.68 0.24
C PHE A 410 -23.00 -7.89 1.08
N SER A 411 -21.83 -7.64 0.50
CA SER A 411 -20.56 -7.53 1.23
C SER A 411 -20.33 -6.12 1.78
N ASP A 412 -19.49 -5.97 2.81
CA ASP A 412 -19.03 -4.64 3.29
C ASP A 412 -18.36 -3.83 2.17
N ALA A 413 -17.68 -4.54 1.27
CA ALA A 413 -17.09 -3.95 0.07
C ALA A 413 -18.14 -3.36 -0.87
N ALA A 414 -19.35 -3.92 -0.95
CA ALA A 414 -20.42 -3.38 -1.79
C ALA A 414 -20.87 -1.99 -1.32
N VAL A 415 -20.87 -1.76 0.00
CA VAL A 415 -21.19 -0.44 0.58
C VAL A 415 -20.16 0.59 0.12
N ILE A 416 -18.87 0.28 0.24
CA ILE A 416 -17.79 1.18 -0.17
C ILE A 416 -17.76 1.36 -1.68
N ALA A 417 -17.95 0.29 -2.46
CA ALA A 417 -18.02 0.34 -3.91
C ALA A 417 -19.14 1.28 -4.39
N ASN A 418 -20.30 1.27 -3.71
CA ASN A 418 -21.39 2.18 -4.02
C ASN A 418 -21.00 3.64 -3.80
N PHE A 419 -20.39 3.98 -2.66
CA PHE A 419 -19.92 5.35 -2.41
C PHE A 419 -18.83 5.78 -3.39
N TYR A 420 -17.86 4.92 -3.68
CA TYR A 420 -16.81 5.22 -4.65
C TYR A 420 -17.38 5.42 -6.06
N ASN A 421 -18.33 4.59 -6.48
CA ASN A 421 -19.02 4.74 -7.78
C ASN A 421 -19.82 6.04 -7.86
N GLN A 422 -20.38 6.54 -6.76
CA GLN A 422 -21.03 7.86 -6.72
C GLN A 422 -20.00 8.98 -6.92
N VAL A 423 -18.84 8.88 -6.28
CA VAL A 423 -17.74 9.84 -6.43
C VAL A 423 -17.21 9.86 -7.86
N THR A 424 -16.94 8.70 -8.46
CA THR A 424 -16.44 8.65 -9.86
C THR A 424 -17.49 9.13 -10.84
N GLN A 425 -18.78 8.86 -10.60
CA GLN A 425 -19.87 9.38 -11.41
C GLN A 425 -19.94 10.91 -11.34
N ALA A 426 -19.86 11.49 -10.14
CA ALA A 426 -19.83 12.95 -9.97
C ALA A 426 -18.59 13.58 -10.63
N PHE A 427 -17.42 12.94 -10.51
CA PHE A 427 -16.18 13.39 -11.15
C PHE A 427 -16.29 13.38 -12.68
N ASN A 428 -16.84 12.31 -13.28
CA ASN A 428 -17.04 12.22 -14.72
C ASN A 428 -18.04 13.28 -15.21
N GLN A 429 -19.11 13.52 -14.45
CA GLN A 429 -20.09 14.55 -14.77
C GLN A 429 -19.44 15.95 -14.74
N LEU A 430 -18.71 16.28 -13.67
CA LEU A 430 -17.98 17.55 -13.55
C LEU A 430 -16.93 17.73 -14.66
N SER A 431 -16.23 16.65 -15.02
CA SER A 431 -15.23 16.69 -16.11
C SER A 431 -15.89 16.94 -17.46
N SER A 432 -17.03 16.30 -17.72
CA SER A 432 -17.81 16.53 -18.94
C SER A 432 -18.40 17.94 -19.00
N GLU A 433 -18.96 18.44 -17.89
CA GLU A 433 -19.47 19.81 -17.79
C GLU A 433 -18.36 20.83 -18.01
N LYS A 434 -17.18 20.61 -17.40
CA LYS A 434 -16.00 21.45 -17.60
C LYS A 434 -15.58 21.50 -19.07
N GLU A 435 -15.53 20.36 -19.76
CA GLU A 435 -15.15 20.34 -21.17
C GLU A 435 -16.14 21.13 -22.03
N THR A 436 -17.46 20.94 -21.81
CA THR A 436 -18.49 21.73 -22.49
C THR A 436 -18.32 23.24 -22.23
N LEU A 437 -18.10 23.64 -20.97
CA LEU A 437 -17.87 25.05 -20.63
C LEU A 437 -16.60 25.62 -21.25
N ILE A 438 -15.54 24.82 -21.38
CA ILE A 438 -14.32 25.22 -22.08
C ILE A 438 -14.62 25.44 -23.57
N GLN A 439 -15.35 24.52 -24.21
CA GLN A 439 -15.74 24.66 -25.62
C GLN A 439 -16.64 25.88 -25.85
N GLU A 440 -17.63 26.11 -24.99
CA GLU A 440 -18.47 27.31 -25.03
C GLU A 440 -17.65 28.59 -24.82
N SER A 441 -16.71 28.58 -23.86
CA SER A 441 -15.81 29.70 -23.62
C SER A 441 -14.92 30.00 -24.82
N LEU A 442 -14.36 28.96 -25.45
CA LEU A 442 -13.57 29.10 -26.68
C LEU A 442 -14.42 29.64 -27.83
N TYR A 443 -15.65 29.16 -27.99
CA TYR A 443 -16.57 29.66 -29.01
C TYR A 443 -16.88 31.15 -28.79
N ILE A 444 -17.23 31.55 -27.56
CA ILE A 444 -17.50 32.96 -27.22
C ILE A 444 -16.24 33.83 -27.38
N ALA A 445 -15.05 33.30 -27.09
CA ALA A 445 -13.80 34.02 -27.26
C ALA A 445 -13.44 34.26 -28.74
N ASN A 446 -13.77 33.30 -29.61
CA ASN A 446 -13.36 33.30 -31.01
C ASN A 446 -14.43 33.81 -31.98
N TYR A 447 -15.71 33.79 -31.64
CA TYR A 447 -16.80 34.19 -32.53
C TYR A 447 -17.62 35.36 -31.97
N ASP A 448 -18.09 36.21 -32.86
CA ASP A 448 -18.97 37.34 -32.55
C ASP A 448 -20.39 36.82 -32.29
N GLN A 449 -20.93 37.10 -31.11
CA GLN A 449 -22.23 36.55 -30.67
C GLN A 449 -23.40 37.07 -31.51
N LEU A 450 -23.27 38.24 -32.12
CA LEU A 450 -24.35 38.81 -32.94
C LEU A 450 -24.36 38.22 -34.35
N THR A 451 -23.18 38.14 -34.99
CA THR A 451 -23.07 37.81 -36.42
C THR A 451 -22.64 36.37 -36.70
N GLY A 452 -22.11 35.64 -35.72
CA GLY A 452 -21.54 34.29 -35.90
C GLY A 452 -20.23 34.26 -36.67
N LEU A 453 -19.68 35.42 -37.07
CA LEU A 453 -18.37 35.53 -37.71
C LEU A 453 -17.24 35.40 -36.70
N ALA A 454 -16.03 35.10 -37.17
CA ALA A 454 -14.86 35.12 -36.31
C ALA A 454 -14.65 36.53 -35.70
N LYS A 455 -14.14 36.61 -34.49
CA LYS A 455 -13.63 37.85 -33.91
C LYS A 455 -12.26 38.17 -34.49
N ARG A 456 -11.78 39.38 -34.22
CA ARG A 456 -10.48 39.87 -34.66
C ARG A 456 -9.33 38.87 -34.43
N ARG A 457 -9.22 38.29 -33.23
CA ARG A 457 -8.06 37.45 -32.87
C ARG A 457 -7.91 36.20 -33.75
N PRO A 458 -8.93 35.35 -33.98
CA PRO A 458 -8.80 34.23 -34.92
C PRO A 458 -8.36 34.63 -36.33
N LEU A 459 -8.87 35.74 -36.86
CA LEU A 459 -8.45 36.20 -38.19
C LEU A 459 -6.99 36.67 -38.20
N LEU A 460 -6.51 37.32 -37.14
CA LEU A 460 -5.10 37.69 -37.04
C LEU A 460 -4.18 36.46 -37.00
N LEU A 461 -4.58 35.40 -36.27
CA LEU A 461 -3.82 34.15 -36.21
C LEU A 461 -3.78 33.45 -37.58
N GLU A 462 -4.93 33.38 -38.26
CA GLU A 462 -5.00 32.79 -39.60
C GLU A 462 -4.19 33.60 -40.63
N LEU A 463 -4.24 34.93 -40.54
CA LEU A 463 -3.46 35.84 -41.37
C LEU A 463 -1.95 35.69 -41.10
N GLU A 464 -1.55 35.52 -39.85
CA GLU A 464 -0.16 35.23 -39.48
C GLU A 464 0.30 33.87 -40.03
N HIS A 465 -0.58 32.87 -39.99
CA HIS A 465 -0.32 31.56 -40.56
C HIS A 465 -0.11 31.62 -42.09
N CYS A 466 -0.93 32.37 -42.82
CA CYS A 466 -0.71 32.61 -44.26
C CYS A 466 0.60 33.37 -44.58
N LEU A 467 1.17 34.09 -43.60
CA LEU A 467 2.43 34.81 -43.75
C LEU A 467 3.66 33.98 -43.38
N THR A 468 3.47 32.84 -42.70
CA THR A 468 4.53 31.90 -42.32
C THR A 468 4.53 30.69 -43.26
N PRO A 469 5.63 30.37 -43.96
CA PRO A 469 5.67 29.24 -44.88
C PRO A 469 5.81 27.92 -44.12
N GLU A 470 4.89 26.97 -44.35
CA GLU A 470 4.99 25.62 -43.79
C GLU A 470 5.60 24.61 -44.78
N THR A 471 5.41 24.84 -46.08
CA THR A 471 5.98 23.99 -47.15
C THR A 471 6.58 24.83 -48.29
N GLU A 472 7.48 24.24 -49.10
CA GLU A 472 8.10 24.94 -50.25
C GLU A 472 7.07 25.44 -51.29
N ASN A 473 5.88 24.82 -51.36
CA ASN A 473 4.79 25.23 -52.25
C ASN A 473 4.05 26.50 -51.76
N ASP A 474 4.11 26.82 -50.46
CA ASP A 474 3.38 27.97 -49.89
C ASP A 474 4.05 29.31 -50.21
N HIS A 475 5.32 29.30 -50.64
CA HIS A 475 6.04 30.51 -51.05
C HIS A 475 5.43 31.21 -52.27
N HIS A 476 4.63 30.48 -53.07
CA HIS A 476 3.99 31.00 -54.28
C HIS A 476 2.47 31.12 -54.15
N ALA A 477 1.90 30.83 -52.98
CA ALA A 477 0.48 30.99 -52.73
C ALA A 477 0.16 32.48 -52.56
N ASN A 478 -0.75 32.98 -53.41
CA ASN A 478 -1.32 34.31 -53.24
C ASN A 478 -2.48 34.23 -52.24
N HIS A 479 -2.59 35.24 -51.38
CA HIS A 479 -3.68 35.45 -50.43
C HIS A 479 -4.23 36.86 -50.62
N ALA A 480 -5.46 37.13 -50.17
CA ALA A 480 -6.00 38.48 -50.17
C ALA A 480 -6.68 38.83 -48.85
N LEU A 481 -6.47 40.06 -48.42
CA LEU A 481 -7.11 40.65 -47.25
C LEU A 481 -8.05 41.76 -47.72
N LEU A 482 -9.34 41.63 -47.39
CA LEU A 482 -10.37 42.61 -47.71
C LEU A 482 -10.84 43.25 -46.41
N TYR A 483 -10.75 44.57 -46.32
CA TYR A 483 -11.28 45.36 -45.21
C TYR A 483 -12.54 46.07 -45.67
N LEU A 484 -13.64 45.87 -44.96
CA LEU A 484 -14.98 46.26 -45.35
C LEU A 484 -15.63 47.07 -44.24
N ASP A 485 -16.33 48.14 -44.64
CA ASP A 485 -17.16 48.94 -43.74
C ASP A 485 -18.53 49.19 -44.39
N LEU A 486 -19.61 49.07 -43.60
CA LEU A 486 -20.97 49.28 -44.08
C LEU A 486 -21.34 50.76 -44.11
N ASP A 487 -21.47 51.28 -45.32
CA ASP A 487 -21.89 52.64 -45.57
C ASP A 487 -23.34 52.87 -45.14
N GLY A 488 -23.57 53.88 -44.29
CA GLY A 488 -24.92 54.27 -43.86
C GLY A 488 -25.42 53.53 -42.62
N PHE A 489 -24.63 52.62 -42.04
CA PHE A 489 -25.00 51.87 -40.84
C PHE A 489 -25.40 52.77 -39.65
N LYS A 490 -24.65 53.84 -39.38
CA LYS A 490 -24.98 54.79 -38.32
C LYS A 490 -26.36 55.44 -38.52
N ALA A 491 -26.73 55.77 -39.77
CA ALA A 491 -28.04 56.36 -40.06
C ALA A 491 -29.18 55.37 -39.76
N VAL A 492 -28.97 54.08 -40.01
CA VAL A 492 -29.93 53.02 -39.65
C VAL A 492 -30.09 52.94 -38.13
N ASN A 493 -29.00 52.93 -37.35
CA ASN A 493 -29.07 52.96 -35.89
C ASN A 493 -29.79 54.21 -35.35
N ASP A 494 -29.48 55.38 -35.91
CA ASP A 494 -30.02 56.66 -35.45
C ASP A 494 -31.52 56.81 -35.81
N GLN A 495 -31.99 56.21 -36.91
CA GLN A 495 -33.38 56.32 -37.37
C GLN A 495 -34.30 55.18 -36.90
N LEU A 496 -33.82 53.94 -36.94
CA LEU A 496 -34.60 52.72 -36.70
C LEU A 496 -34.22 52.02 -35.39
N GLY A 497 -33.24 52.55 -34.66
CA GLY A 497 -32.78 52.02 -33.38
C GLY A 497 -31.76 50.90 -33.50
N HIS A 498 -31.11 50.60 -32.37
CA HIS A 498 -30.02 49.61 -32.30
C HIS A 498 -30.44 48.18 -32.67
N GLN A 499 -31.69 47.79 -32.41
CA GLN A 499 -32.20 46.47 -32.80
C GLN A 499 -32.25 46.29 -34.33
N ALA A 500 -32.63 47.34 -35.07
CA ALA A 500 -32.61 47.32 -36.54
C ALA A 500 -31.18 47.29 -37.08
N GLY A 501 -30.23 47.99 -36.43
CA GLY A 501 -28.82 47.87 -36.74
C GLY A 501 -28.26 46.46 -36.50
N ASP A 502 -28.65 45.81 -35.41
CA ASP A 502 -28.24 44.44 -35.10
C ASP A 502 -28.73 43.43 -36.14
N GLU A 503 -29.97 43.55 -36.60
CA GLU A 503 -30.51 42.72 -37.69
C GLU A 503 -29.83 42.98 -39.04
N LEU A 504 -29.47 44.25 -39.32
CA LEU A 504 -28.68 44.60 -40.50
C LEU A 504 -27.32 43.91 -40.46
N LEU A 505 -26.63 43.93 -39.31
CA LEU A 505 -25.33 43.29 -39.15
C LEU A 505 -25.41 41.76 -39.31
N LYS A 506 -26.47 41.11 -38.81
CA LYS A 506 -26.73 39.68 -39.04
C LYS A 506 -26.90 39.37 -40.53
N GLN A 507 -27.73 40.13 -41.23
CA GLN A 507 -27.96 39.94 -42.67
C GLN A 507 -26.69 40.24 -43.48
N ALA A 508 -25.91 41.25 -43.11
CA ALA A 508 -24.63 41.57 -43.76
C ALA A 508 -23.62 40.44 -43.58
N ALA A 509 -23.50 39.89 -42.36
CA ALA A 509 -22.65 38.74 -42.08
C ALA A 509 -23.06 37.49 -42.87
N GLN A 510 -24.37 37.20 -42.95
CA GLN A 510 -24.89 36.10 -43.76
C GLN A 510 -24.57 36.27 -45.25
N ARG A 511 -24.72 37.49 -45.78
CA ARG A 511 -24.37 37.82 -47.17
C ARG A 511 -22.87 37.69 -47.43
N ILE A 512 -22.03 38.09 -46.48
CA ILE A 512 -20.57 37.90 -46.57
C ILE A 512 -20.24 36.42 -46.60
N GLN A 513 -20.76 35.63 -45.66
CA GLN A 513 -20.55 34.16 -45.60
C GLN A 513 -21.06 33.45 -46.85
N SER A 514 -22.19 33.87 -47.43
CA SER A 514 -22.73 33.23 -48.65
C SER A 514 -21.95 33.60 -49.92
N THR A 515 -21.10 34.63 -49.86
CA THR A 515 -20.33 35.11 -51.01
C THR A 515 -18.92 34.49 -51.06
N ILE A 516 -18.44 33.95 -49.95
CA ILE A 516 -17.12 33.33 -49.84
C ILE A 516 -17.24 31.84 -49.54
N ASP A 517 -16.32 31.04 -50.07
CA ASP A 517 -16.28 29.61 -49.81
C ASP A 517 -15.81 29.30 -48.38
N HIS A 518 -16.05 28.07 -47.92
CA HIS A 518 -15.67 27.60 -46.57
C HIS A 518 -14.16 27.63 -46.30
N ASP A 519 -13.33 27.67 -47.35
CA ASP A 519 -11.87 27.79 -47.27
C ASP A 519 -11.41 29.24 -46.98
N HIS A 520 -12.33 30.20 -46.86
CA HIS A 520 -12.05 31.59 -46.55
C HIS A 520 -12.58 31.98 -45.17
N LEU A 521 -11.97 32.99 -44.55
CA LEU A 521 -12.33 33.40 -43.19
C LEU A 521 -12.89 34.82 -43.18
N ALA A 522 -14.13 34.98 -42.75
CA ALA A 522 -14.73 36.28 -42.48
C ALA A 522 -14.77 36.57 -40.98
N SER A 523 -14.39 37.79 -40.61
CA SER A 523 -14.36 38.27 -39.25
C SER A 523 -15.05 39.61 -39.11
N ARG A 524 -15.66 39.84 -37.94
CA ARG A 524 -16.13 41.16 -37.52
C ARG A 524 -15.16 41.75 -36.50
N PHE A 525 -14.57 42.89 -36.81
CA PHE A 525 -13.58 43.54 -35.95
C PHE A 525 -14.22 44.47 -34.91
N GLY A 526 -15.42 44.98 -35.21
CA GLY A 526 -16.26 45.77 -34.30
C GLY A 526 -17.19 46.69 -35.08
N GLY A 527 -18.33 47.08 -34.49
CA GLY A 527 -19.27 47.99 -35.16
C GLY A 527 -19.78 47.43 -36.50
N ASP A 528 -19.57 48.20 -37.56
CA ASP A 528 -19.85 47.95 -38.97
C ASP A 528 -18.63 47.47 -39.78
N GLU A 529 -17.51 47.17 -39.13
CA GLU A 529 -16.27 46.75 -39.78
C GLU A 529 -16.13 45.22 -39.86
N PHE A 530 -15.88 44.74 -41.08
CA PHE A 530 -15.65 43.34 -41.40
C PHE A 530 -14.31 43.18 -42.11
N VAL A 531 -13.61 42.09 -41.81
CA VAL A 531 -12.35 41.73 -42.47
C VAL A 531 -12.47 40.33 -43.01
N ILE A 532 -12.09 40.13 -44.26
CA ILE A 532 -12.20 38.85 -44.95
C ILE A 532 -10.80 38.46 -45.44
N LEU A 533 -10.39 37.25 -45.10
CA LEU A 533 -9.16 36.62 -45.56
C LEU A 533 -9.50 35.55 -46.60
N LEU A 534 -9.08 35.79 -47.84
CA LEU A 534 -9.15 34.81 -48.92
C LEU A 534 -7.81 34.07 -49.01
N LYS A 535 -7.86 32.75 -48.89
CA LYS A 535 -6.68 31.88 -48.88
C LYS A 535 -6.49 31.20 -50.23
N HIS A 536 -5.24 30.99 -50.64
CA HIS A 536 -4.87 30.27 -51.87
C HIS A 536 -5.62 30.75 -53.11
N ILE A 537 -5.63 32.06 -53.34
CA ILE A 537 -6.39 32.65 -54.44
C ILE A 537 -5.73 32.34 -55.80
N PRO A 538 -6.51 31.96 -56.83
CA PRO A 538 -5.97 31.52 -58.12
C PRO A 538 -5.50 32.67 -59.03
N SER A 539 -6.05 33.88 -58.86
CA SER A 539 -5.67 35.07 -59.65
C SER A 539 -6.15 36.37 -58.98
N GLU A 540 -5.56 37.49 -59.36
CA GLU A 540 -6.06 38.82 -58.93
C GLU A 540 -7.49 39.09 -59.42
N THR A 541 -7.84 38.59 -60.61
CA THR A 541 -9.19 38.71 -61.18
C THR A 541 -10.23 38.01 -60.31
N PHE A 542 -9.89 36.90 -59.67
CA PHE A 542 -10.78 36.21 -58.73
C PHE A 542 -11.08 37.10 -57.51
N VAL A 543 -10.08 37.75 -56.93
CA VAL A 543 -10.28 38.65 -55.78
C VAL A 543 -11.17 39.82 -56.16
N ALA A 544 -10.96 40.40 -57.34
CA ALA A 544 -11.81 41.49 -57.83
C ALA A 544 -13.27 41.04 -58.05
N GLN A 545 -13.49 39.82 -58.53
CA GLN A 545 -14.83 39.23 -58.67
C GLN A 545 -15.50 39.03 -57.31
N VAL A 546 -14.78 38.50 -56.31
CA VAL A 546 -15.29 38.33 -54.94
C VAL A 546 -15.58 39.69 -54.30
N ALA A 547 -14.68 40.66 -54.44
CA ALA A 547 -14.87 42.03 -53.94
C ALA A 547 -16.11 42.70 -54.55
N GLN A 548 -16.30 42.57 -55.87
CA GLN A 548 -17.48 43.10 -56.54
C GLN A 548 -18.76 42.39 -56.08
N ALA A 549 -18.74 41.06 -55.99
CA ALA A 549 -19.88 40.27 -55.51
C ALA A 549 -20.27 40.64 -54.07
N LEU A 550 -19.29 40.90 -53.20
CA LEU A 550 -19.53 41.37 -51.83
C LEU A 550 -20.22 42.74 -51.82
N VAL A 551 -19.72 43.71 -52.59
CA VAL A 551 -20.34 45.05 -52.70
C VAL A 551 -21.77 44.93 -53.24
N ASP A 552 -21.98 44.17 -54.33
CA ASP A 552 -23.28 44.00 -54.96
C ASP A 552 -24.29 43.31 -54.02
N ASN A 553 -23.85 42.26 -53.31
CA ASN A 553 -24.71 41.54 -52.35
C ASN A 553 -25.05 42.40 -51.14
N LEU A 554 -24.11 43.19 -50.64
CA LEU A 554 -24.34 44.09 -49.50
C LEU A 554 -25.17 45.31 -49.89
N HIS A 555 -25.23 45.70 -51.16
CA HIS A 555 -26.11 46.77 -51.63
C HIS A 555 -27.58 46.35 -51.82
N LYS A 556 -27.88 45.04 -51.77
CA LYS A 556 -29.27 44.56 -51.86
C LYS A 556 -30.12 45.11 -50.71
N PRO A 557 -31.43 45.37 -50.92
CA PRO A 557 -32.34 45.83 -49.86
C PRO A 557 -32.25 44.99 -48.58
N TYR A 558 -32.16 45.62 -47.41
CA TYR A 558 -32.24 44.94 -46.11
C TYR A 558 -33.67 44.98 -45.58
N GLN A 559 -34.16 43.85 -45.06
CA GLN A 559 -35.48 43.77 -44.45
C GLN A 559 -35.34 43.97 -42.94
N LEU A 560 -35.74 45.14 -42.42
CA LEU A 560 -35.60 45.53 -41.03
C LEU A 560 -36.97 45.95 -40.47
N ASP A 561 -37.45 45.26 -39.43
CA ASP A 561 -38.72 45.56 -38.74
C ASP A 561 -39.92 45.85 -39.67
N GLN A 562 -40.12 44.96 -40.66
CA GLN A 562 -41.18 45.04 -41.69
C GLN A 562 -41.06 46.20 -42.70
N GLN A 563 -39.94 46.92 -42.73
CA GLN A 563 -39.59 47.92 -43.74
C GLN A 563 -38.35 47.48 -44.54
N TYR A 564 -38.23 47.94 -45.79
CA TYR A 564 -37.04 47.74 -46.61
C TYR A 564 -36.19 49.01 -46.59
N THR A 565 -34.88 48.87 -46.39
CA THR A 565 -33.92 49.96 -46.57
C THR A 565 -32.94 49.64 -47.69
N ASP A 566 -32.89 50.55 -48.67
CA ASP A 566 -31.99 50.47 -49.84
C ASP A 566 -30.80 51.44 -49.69
N GLN A 567 -30.66 52.07 -48.52
CA GLN A 567 -29.67 53.14 -48.29
C GLN A 567 -28.33 52.63 -47.75
N VAL A 568 -28.16 51.31 -47.65
CA VAL A 568 -26.96 50.68 -47.11
C VAL A 568 -26.13 50.11 -48.26
N SER A 569 -24.84 50.37 -48.22
CA SER A 569 -23.86 49.84 -49.18
C SER A 569 -22.58 49.45 -48.44
N ALA A 570 -21.55 48.99 -49.14
CA ALA A 570 -20.27 48.66 -48.54
C ALA A 570 -19.12 49.37 -49.26
N SER A 571 -18.19 49.90 -48.48
CA SER A 571 -16.90 50.37 -48.96
C SER A 571 -15.85 49.33 -48.60
N LEU A 572 -15.07 48.90 -49.59
CA LEU A 572 -14.12 47.80 -49.43
C LEU A 572 -12.71 48.20 -49.91
N GLY A 573 -11.71 47.85 -49.12
CA GLY A 573 -10.30 47.91 -49.51
C GLY A 573 -9.74 46.49 -49.65
N MET A 574 -9.03 46.20 -50.73
CA MET A 574 -8.37 44.90 -50.90
C MET A 574 -6.86 45.06 -50.99
N VAL A 575 -6.14 44.10 -50.42
CA VAL A 575 -4.70 43.93 -50.57
C VAL A 575 -4.42 42.47 -50.91
N ILE A 576 -3.73 42.25 -52.02
CA ILE A 576 -3.19 40.94 -52.37
C ILE A 576 -1.80 40.86 -51.77
N PHE A 577 -1.48 39.72 -51.16
CA PHE A 577 -0.18 39.51 -50.53
C PHE A 577 0.32 38.07 -50.72
N HIS A 578 1.63 37.90 -50.60
CA HIS A 578 2.29 36.60 -50.59
C HIS A 578 2.97 36.32 -49.24
N CYS A 579 3.31 35.05 -49.02
CA CYS A 579 4.02 34.60 -47.83
C CYS A 579 5.31 35.42 -47.62
N GLY A 580 5.52 35.94 -46.41
CA GLY A 580 6.69 36.76 -46.05
C GLY A 580 6.72 38.20 -46.56
N GLU A 581 5.70 38.69 -47.29
CA GLU A 581 5.70 40.03 -47.90
C GLU A 581 5.70 41.17 -46.86
N ALA A 582 4.93 41.02 -45.78
CA ALA A 582 4.71 42.07 -44.79
C ALA A 582 4.28 41.51 -43.43
N LYS A 583 4.31 42.35 -42.38
CA LYS A 583 3.71 42.03 -41.08
C LYS A 583 2.19 42.22 -41.13
N VAL A 584 1.47 41.44 -40.31
CA VAL A 584 -0.01 41.49 -40.15
C VAL A 584 -0.56 42.92 -40.05
N ASP A 585 0.01 43.76 -39.18
CA ASP A 585 -0.45 45.14 -38.97
C ASP A 585 -0.30 46.02 -40.23
N ALA A 586 0.74 45.79 -41.03
CA ALA A 586 0.98 46.56 -42.25
C ALA A 586 -0.04 46.21 -43.35
N LEU A 587 -0.43 44.95 -43.47
CA LEU A 587 -1.47 44.51 -44.42
C LEU A 587 -2.84 45.06 -44.04
N LEU A 588 -3.21 44.98 -42.76
CA LEU A 588 -4.46 45.56 -42.26
C LEU A 588 -4.50 47.07 -42.50
N GLN A 589 -3.39 47.78 -42.24
CA GLN A 589 -3.33 49.23 -42.47
C GLN A 589 -3.43 49.59 -43.96
N ARG A 590 -2.86 48.79 -44.86
CA ARG A 590 -3.01 49.00 -46.32
C ARG A 590 -4.46 48.77 -46.75
N ALA A 591 -5.09 47.70 -46.29
CA ALA A 591 -6.48 47.38 -46.63
C ALA A 591 -7.45 48.41 -46.06
N ASP A 592 -7.25 48.86 -44.81
CA ASP A 592 -8.02 49.95 -44.20
C ASP A 592 -7.88 51.28 -44.97
N LYS A 593 -6.65 51.67 -45.35
CA LYS A 593 -6.42 52.86 -46.18
C LYS A 593 -7.12 52.78 -47.54
N ALA A 594 -7.11 51.60 -48.18
CA ALA A 594 -7.82 51.38 -49.43
C ALA A 594 -9.35 51.49 -49.24
N MET A 595 -9.90 50.95 -48.15
CA MET A 595 -11.31 51.09 -47.79
C MET A 595 -11.69 52.56 -47.59
N TYR A 596 -10.88 53.35 -46.88
CA TYR A 596 -11.08 54.79 -46.74
C TYR A 596 -11.02 55.53 -48.08
N ALA A 597 -10.19 55.09 -49.02
CA ALA A 597 -10.17 55.63 -50.37
C ALA A 597 -11.46 55.32 -51.13
N ALA A 598 -12.03 54.12 -50.96
CA ALA A 598 -13.34 53.75 -51.51
C ALA A 598 -14.45 54.68 -50.95
N LYS A 599 -14.45 54.95 -49.64
CA LYS A 599 -15.39 55.92 -49.02
C LYS A 599 -15.29 57.32 -49.64
N LYS A 600 -14.07 57.82 -49.87
CA LYS A 600 -13.85 59.15 -50.47
C LYS A 600 -14.24 59.23 -51.95
N ARG A 601 -14.24 58.11 -52.67
CA ARG A 601 -14.60 58.03 -54.09
C ARG A 601 -16.10 57.91 -54.34
N GLY A 602 -16.92 58.07 -53.31
CA GLY A 602 -18.39 58.06 -53.44
C GLY A 602 -19.07 56.81 -52.87
N LYS A 603 -18.37 55.99 -52.08
CA LYS A 603 -18.92 54.78 -51.41
C LYS A 603 -19.37 53.69 -52.40
N ASN A 604 -19.95 52.60 -51.89
CA ASN A 604 -20.51 51.49 -52.68
C ASN A 604 -19.56 50.93 -53.75
N GLN A 605 -18.29 50.73 -53.40
CA GLN A 605 -17.24 50.31 -54.32
C GLN A 605 -16.08 49.68 -53.56
N TRP A 606 -15.17 49.06 -54.30
CA TRP A 606 -13.92 48.54 -53.77
C TRP A 606 -12.70 49.26 -54.37
N VAL A 607 -11.59 49.30 -53.62
CA VAL A 607 -10.31 49.91 -54.05
C VAL A 607 -9.15 48.98 -53.68
N THR A 608 -8.12 48.91 -54.54
CA THR A 608 -6.87 48.18 -54.28
C THR A 608 -5.85 49.04 -53.54
N GLY A 609 -5.07 48.46 -52.61
CA GLY A 609 -4.13 49.16 -51.72
C GLY A 609 -2.69 48.66 -51.64
#